data_AF-A0A1J0RI38-F1
#
_entry.id   AF-A0A1J0RI38-F1
#
_cell.length_a   1.000
_cell.length_b   1.000
_cell.length_c   1.000
_cell.angle_alpha   90.00
_cell.angle_beta   90.00
_cell.angle_gamma   90.00
#
_symmetry.space_group_name_H-M   'P 1'
#
loop_
_entity.id
_entity.type
_entity.pdbx_description
1 polymer ?
#
loop_
_entity_poly.entity_id
_entity_poly.type
_entity_poly.pdbx_seq_one_letter_code
_entity_poly.pdbx_strand_id
1 'polypeptide(L)'
;MDYKFIIFLVSIIFGCLSAGAWLYSSQVKVTREKAVEIIKKKAKQKNEQPNLSGVSFDGWDVRETLKAQSKWNSLGAIFASISMFFQVLILIFY
;
A
#
# COMPACT_ATOMS: atom_id res chain seq x y z
N MET A 1 3.60 31.53 -17.20
CA MET A 1 3.59 30.40 -16.24
C MET A 1 4.76 29.50 -16.60
N ASP A 2 5.67 29.28 -15.67
CA ASP A 2 6.82 28.41 -15.91
C ASP A 2 6.38 26.95 -15.81
N TYR A 3 6.17 26.31 -16.97
CA TYR A 3 5.72 24.92 -17.04
C TYR A 3 6.71 23.97 -16.36
N LYS A 4 8.00 24.30 -16.32
CA LYS A 4 9.03 23.55 -15.59
C LYS A 4 8.74 23.53 -14.11
N PHE A 5 8.41 24.70 -13.54
CA PHE A 5 8.07 24.84 -12.14
C PHE A 5 6.80 24.06 -11.76
N ILE A 6 5.78 24.06 -12.63
CA ILE A 6 4.54 23.30 -12.41
C ILE A 6 4.82 21.79 -12.41
N ILE A 7 5.53 21.28 -13.42
CA ILE A 7 5.86 19.84 -13.52
C ILE A 7 6.73 19.41 -12.33
N PHE A 8 7.64 20.28 -11.88
CA PHE A 8 8.50 20.02 -10.73
C PHE A 8 7.69 19.89 -9.43
N LEU A 9 6.73 20.80 -9.20
CA LEU A 9 5.84 20.71 -8.05
C LEU A 9 4.99 19.44 -8.06
N VAL A 10 4.45 19.06 -9.23
CA VAL A 10 3.68 17.82 -9.37
C VAL A 10 4.56 16.61 -9.03
N SER A 11 5.80 16.57 -9.54
CA SER A 11 6.76 15.51 -9.20
C SER A 11 6.99 15.41 -7.69
N ILE A 12 7.26 16.53 -7.00
CA ILE A 12 7.47 16.55 -5.55
C ILE A 12 6.25 15.98 -4.81
N ILE A 13 5.04 16.39 -5.19
CA ILE A 13 3.81 15.90 -4.55
C ILE A 13 3.72 14.37 -4.66
N PHE A 14 3.96 13.81 -5.85
CA PHE A 14 3.97 12.36 -6.04
C PHE A 14 5.10 11.67 -5.27
N GLY A 15 6.29 12.27 -5.20
CA GLY A 15 7.40 11.78 -4.36
C GLY A 15 7.03 11.71 -2.88
N CYS A 16 6.39 12.76 -2.35
CA CYS A 16 5.90 12.80 -0.97
C CYS A 16 4.80 11.77 -0.71
N LEU A 17 3.83 11.63 -1.63
CA LEU A 17 2.78 10.61 -1.53
C LEU A 17 3.36 9.19 -1.56
N SER A 18 4.39 8.95 -2.37
CA SER A 18 5.11 7.69 -2.40
C SER A 18 5.78 7.37 -1.06
N ALA A 19 6.53 8.32 -0.51
CA ALA A 19 7.19 8.16 0.79
C ALA A 19 6.17 7.92 1.91
N GLY A 20 5.06 8.67 1.91
CA GLY A 20 3.96 8.48 2.85
C GLY A 20 3.34 7.08 2.76
N ALA A 21 3.14 6.56 1.55
CA ALA A 21 2.61 5.21 1.35
C ALA A 21 3.56 4.13 1.88
N TRP A 22 4.88 4.27 1.70
CA TRP A 22 5.86 3.33 2.27
C TRP A 22 5.94 3.42 3.79
N LEU A 23 5.88 4.63 4.36
CA LEU A 23 5.83 4.80 5.82
C LEU A 23 4.58 4.16 6.41
N TYR A 24 3.41 4.41 5.81
CA TYR A 24 2.17 3.80 6.26
C TYR A 24 2.22 2.27 6.12
N SER A 25 2.72 1.77 4.98
CA SER A 25 2.95 0.34 4.76
C SER A 25 3.75 -0.29 5.91
N SER A 26 4.87 0.33 6.32
CA SER A 26 5.70 -0.20 7.41
C SER A 26 4.98 -0.32 8.75
N GLN A 27 3.97 0.52 8.97
CA GLN A 27 3.18 0.57 10.21
C GLN A 27 1.96 -0.36 10.17
N VAL A 28 1.46 -0.72 8.98
CA VAL A 28 0.34 -1.64 8.83
C VAL A 28 0.75 -3.02 9.35
N LYS A 29 0.09 -3.47 10.41
CA LYS A 29 0.20 -4.81 10.99
C LYS A 29 -1.20 -5.36 11.25
N VAL A 30 -1.45 -6.59 10.83
CA VAL A 30 -2.69 -7.32 11.10
C VAL A 30 -2.44 -8.20 12.30
N THR A 31 -3.03 -7.85 13.44
CA THR A 31 -2.97 -8.69 14.64
C THR A 31 -3.84 -9.93 14.46
N ARG A 32 -3.55 -10.99 15.23
CA ARG A 32 -4.32 -12.24 15.22
C ARG A 32 -5.82 -12.01 15.43
N GLU A 33 -6.18 -11.10 16.33
CA GLU A 33 -7.57 -10.71 16.61
C GLU A 33 -8.27 -10.11 15.39
N LYS A 34 -7.61 -9.16 14.71
CA LYS A 34 -8.10 -8.58 13.45
C LYS A 34 -8.22 -9.63 12.34
N ALA A 35 -7.28 -10.58 12.25
CA ALA A 35 -7.37 -11.67 11.28
C ALA A 35 -8.60 -12.56 11.54
N VAL A 36 -8.89 -12.88 12.82
CA VAL A 36 -10.09 -13.63 13.23
C VAL A 36 -11.36 -12.85 12.89
N GLU A 37 -11.40 -11.54 13.15
CA GLU A 37 -12.56 -10.69 12.79
C GLU A 37 -12.82 -10.64 11.29
N ILE A 38 -11.76 -10.52 10.47
CA ILE A 38 -11.88 -10.53 9.01
C ILE A 38 -12.46 -11.88 8.53
N ILE A 39 -12.04 -13.00 9.12
CA ILE A 39 -12.57 -14.33 8.80
C ILE A 39 -14.03 -14.43 9.20
N LYS A 40 -14.39 -14.02 10.43
CA LYS A 40 -15.80 -13.99 10.87
C LYS A 40 -16.66 -13.15 9.93
N LYS A 41 -16.16 -12.00 9.48
CA LYS A 41 -16.88 -11.11 8.55
C LYS A 41 -17.03 -11.73 7.16
N LYS A 42 -15.98 -12.36 6.62
CA LYS A 42 -16.02 -13.05 5.32
C LYS A 42 -16.92 -14.30 5.35
N ALA A 43 -16.85 -15.09 6.42
CA ALA A 43 -17.68 -16.28 6.62
C ALA A 43 -19.16 -15.89 6.75
N LYS A 44 -19.46 -14.81 7.49
CA LYS A 44 -20.80 -14.23 7.58
C LYS A 44 -21.32 -13.74 6.22
N GLN A 45 -20.46 -13.15 5.38
CA GLN A 45 -20.85 -12.75 4.02
C GLN A 45 -21.11 -13.93 3.09
N LYS A 46 -20.49 -15.08 3.35
CA LYS A 46 -20.63 -16.30 2.54
C LYS A 46 -21.66 -17.30 3.08
N ASN A 47 -22.33 -17.03 4.22
CA ASN A 47 -23.16 -18.00 4.95
C ASN A 47 -22.43 -19.32 5.29
N GLU A 48 -21.11 -19.26 5.45
CA GLU A 48 -20.29 -20.43 5.81
C GLU A 48 -19.89 -20.35 7.29
N GLN A 49 -19.68 -21.51 7.93
CA GLN A 49 -19.11 -21.52 9.27
C GLN A 49 -17.66 -21.00 9.23
N PRO A 50 -17.26 -20.09 10.12
CA PRO A 50 -15.92 -19.54 10.13
C PRO A 50 -14.92 -20.65 10.44
N ASN A 51 -14.16 -21.07 9.42
CA ASN A 51 -13.11 -22.05 9.61
C ASN A 51 -11.89 -21.37 10.28
N LEU A 52 -11.77 -21.57 11.59
CA LEU A 52 -10.70 -21.02 12.42
C LEU A 52 -9.51 -21.98 12.58
N SER A 53 -9.58 -23.19 12.01
CA SER A 53 -8.54 -24.22 12.18
C SER A 53 -7.16 -23.75 11.67
N GLY A 54 -7.12 -22.93 10.62
CA GLY A 54 -5.90 -22.33 10.06
C GLY A 54 -5.36 -21.09 10.79
N VAL A 55 -6.07 -20.56 11.79
CA VAL A 55 -5.60 -19.39 12.60
C VAL A 55 -4.67 -19.82 13.74
N SER A 56 -4.44 -21.13 13.87
CA SER A 56 -3.62 -21.74 14.92
C SER A 56 -2.20 -22.14 14.48
N PHE A 57 -1.89 -22.14 13.18
CA PHE A 57 -0.59 -22.59 12.66
C PHE A 57 0.15 -21.44 11.94
N ASP A 58 1.24 -21.00 12.57
CA ASP A 58 2.35 -20.16 12.10
C ASP A 58 2.18 -19.34 10.80
N GLY A 59 2.19 -18.01 10.95
CA GLY A 59 2.51 -17.08 9.86
C GLY A 59 1.32 -16.56 9.05
N TRP A 60 0.08 -16.89 9.41
CA TRP A 60 -1.10 -16.32 8.73
C TRP A 60 -1.28 -14.82 8.99
N ASP A 61 -1.04 -14.38 10.22
CA ASP A 61 -0.98 -12.97 10.62
C ASP A 61 0.11 -12.21 9.85
N VAL A 62 1.27 -12.85 9.66
CA VAL A 62 2.36 -12.34 8.82
C VAL A 62 1.91 -12.24 7.37
N ARG A 63 1.24 -13.25 6.82
CA ARG A 63 0.76 -13.25 5.42
C ARG A 63 -0.29 -12.17 5.17
N GLU A 64 -1.25 -11.99 6.09
CA GLU A 64 -2.26 -10.94 5.97
C GLU A 64 -1.65 -9.55 6.19
N THR A 65 -0.67 -9.42 7.08
CA THR A 65 0.14 -8.21 7.22
C THR A 65 0.86 -7.90 5.91
N LEU A 66 1.61 -8.83 5.35
CA LEU A 66 2.32 -8.65 4.08
C LEU A 66 1.37 -8.31 2.92
N LYS A 67 0.18 -8.91 2.84
CA LYS A 67 -0.84 -8.52 1.85
C LYS A 67 -1.31 -7.07 2.05
N ALA A 68 -1.54 -6.68 3.30
CA ALA A 68 -1.97 -5.32 3.61
C ALA A 68 -0.86 -4.30 3.31
N GLN A 69 0.39 -4.59 3.70
CA GLN A 69 1.58 -3.81 3.35
C GLN A 69 1.81 -3.73 1.85
N SER A 70 1.65 -4.85 1.13
CA SER A 70 1.85 -4.93 -0.32
C SER A 70 0.95 -3.95 -1.08
N LYS A 71 -0.29 -3.72 -0.64
CA LYS A 71 -1.17 -2.71 -1.27
C LYS A 71 -0.58 -1.31 -1.20
N TRP A 72 -0.07 -0.93 -0.02
CA TRP A 72 0.55 0.37 0.19
C TRP A 72 1.92 0.48 -0.49
N ASN A 73 2.69 -0.60 -0.55
CA ASN A 73 3.94 -0.65 -1.31
C ASN A 73 3.70 -0.47 -2.81
N SER A 74 2.70 -1.15 -3.38
CA SER A 74 2.33 -0.98 -4.79
C SER A 74 1.88 0.45 -5.09
N LEU A 75 1.07 1.05 -4.20
CA LEU A 75 0.65 2.43 -4.36
C LEU A 75 1.84 3.40 -4.28
N GLY A 76 2.74 3.19 -3.32
CA GLY A 76 3.98 3.96 -3.22
C GLY A 76 4.85 3.83 -4.46
N ALA A 77 4.97 2.63 -5.04
CA ALA A 77 5.73 2.41 -6.27
C ALA A 77 5.12 3.13 -7.49
N ILE A 78 3.79 3.15 -7.60
CA ILE A 78 3.08 3.91 -8.66
C ILE A 78 3.36 5.40 -8.51
N PHE A 79 3.28 5.95 -7.30
CA PHE A 79 3.58 7.36 -7.09
C PHE A 79 5.05 7.69 -7.34
N ALA A 80 5.98 6.79 -6.97
CA ALA A 80 7.41 6.96 -7.26
C ALA A 80 7.67 6.97 -8.77
N SER A 81 7.05 6.08 -9.55
CA SER A 81 7.24 6.03 -10.99
C SER A 81 6.70 7.28 -11.68
N ILE A 82 5.55 7.81 -11.26
CA ILE A 82 5.00 9.08 -11.75
C ILE A 82 5.94 10.24 -11.41
N SER A 83 6.44 10.31 -10.17
CA SER A 83 7.41 11.32 -9.74
C SER A 83 8.67 11.29 -10.62
N MET A 84 9.24 10.11 -10.82
CA MET A 84 10.44 9.91 -11.64
C MET A 84 10.20 10.26 -13.10
N PHE A 85 9.05 9.87 -13.66
CA PHE A 85 8.68 10.21 -15.04
C PHE A 85 8.71 11.72 -15.26
N PHE A 86 8.13 12.50 -14.36
CA PHE A 86 8.18 13.96 -14.45
C PHE A 86 9.58 14.55 -14.27
N GLN A 87 10.41 13.98 -13.38
CA GLN A 87 11.81 14.42 -13.23
C GLN A 87 12.63 14.18 -14.49
N VAL A 88 12.45 13.02 -15.12
CA VAL A 88 13.12 12.67 -16.37
C VAL A 88 12.65 13.57 -17.52
N LEU A 89 11.35 13.86 -17.60
CA LEU A 89 10.83 14.82 -18.59
C LEU A 89 11.44 16.20 -18.42
N ILE A 90 11.56 16.69 -17.18
CA ILE A 90 12.23 17.96 -16.92
C ILE A 90 13.68 17.90 -17.38
N LEU A 91 14.43 16.85 -17.02
CA LEU A 91 15.85 16.72 -17.35
C LEU A 91 16.13 16.65 -18.86
N ILE A 92 15.25 16.03 -19.64
CA ILE A 92 15.45 15.83 -21.09
C ILE A 92 15.02 17.05 -21.90
N PHE A 93 13.92 17.69 -21.53
CA PHE A 93 13.28 18.73 -22.35
C PHE A 93 13.51 20.16 -21.83
N TYR A 94 14.06 20.36 -20.63
CA TYR A 94 14.19 21.66 -19.94
C TYR A 94 15.47 21.81 -19.12
#